data_AF-A0A319E4Q6-F1
#
_entry.id   AF-A0A319E4Q6-F1
#
_cell.length_a   1.000
_cell.length_b   1.000
_cell.length_c   1.000
_cell.angle_alpha   90.00
_cell.angle_beta   90.00
_cell.angle_gamma   90.00
#
_symmetry.space_group_name_H-M   'P 1'
#
loop_
_entity.id
_entity.type
_entity.pdbx_description
1 polymer ?
#
loop_
_entity_poly.entity_id
_entity_poly.type
_entity_poly.pdbx_seq_one_letter_code
_entity_poly.pdbx_strand_id
1 'polypeptide(L)'
;MLVPGSAQSGLSTPQVPDSAARPERIRIAGLRDVAVKAYCEWQESQVEDEGFKAEFRKARDVTLENGLDLEQIHRDQDPGFFMENGVKRGIARRFVDDIDEWVRLEAEKSD
;
A
#
# COMPACT_ATOMS: atom_id res chain seq x y z
N MET A 1 -24.66 14.15 -66.47
CA MET A 1 -24.99 13.24 -65.36
C MET A 1 -24.23 13.70 -64.13
N LEU A 2 -24.95 14.07 -63.08
CA LEU A 2 -24.42 14.37 -61.74
C LEU A 2 -24.51 13.09 -60.90
N VAL A 3 -23.42 12.73 -60.22
CA VAL A 3 -23.43 11.86 -59.04
C VAL A 3 -22.47 12.45 -58.01
N PRO A 4 -22.95 12.94 -56.86
CA PRO A 4 -22.13 13.22 -55.70
C PRO A 4 -22.09 11.99 -54.78
N GLY A 5 -20.99 11.78 -54.06
CA GLY A 5 -20.87 10.73 -53.05
C GLY A 5 -19.90 11.17 -51.96
N SER A 6 -20.44 11.81 -50.92
CA SER A 6 -19.73 12.33 -49.76
C SER A 6 -19.13 11.26 -48.85
N ALA A 7 -18.10 11.71 -48.15
CA ALA A 7 -17.39 11.16 -47.00
C ALA A 7 -18.18 10.25 -46.04
N GLN A 8 -17.49 9.24 -45.50
CA GLN A 8 -17.55 8.94 -44.07
C GLN A 8 -16.15 8.67 -43.51
N SER A 9 -15.66 9.62 -42.73
CA SER A 9 -14.57 9.42 -41.78
C SER A 9 -15.07 8.51 -40.65
N GLY A 10 -14.54 7.30 -40.57
CA GLY A 10 -14.71 6.44 -39.42
C GLY A 10 -13.98 7.03 -38.23
N LEU A 11 -14.72 7.68 -37.32
CA LEU A 11 -14.26 7.96 -35.97
C LEU A 11 -14.16 6.63 -35.22
N SER A 12 -12.97 6.03 -35.20
CA SER A 12 -12.66 4.98 -34.24
C SER A 12 -12.62 5.61 -32.85
N THR A 13 -13.61 5.24 -32.05
CA THR A 13 -13.72 5.51 -30.61
C THR A 13 -12.41 5.20 -29.90
N PRO A 14 -11.94 6.04 -28.95
CA PRO A 14 -10.84 5.64 -28.07
C PRO A 14 -11.32 4.44 -27.24
N GLN A 15 -10.70 3.28 -27.49
CA GLN A 15 -10.86 2.11 -26.64
C GLN A 15 -10.18 2.45 -25.32
N VAL A 16 -10.97 2.84 -24.31
CA VAL A 16 -10.50 2.97 -22.94
C VAL A 16 -9.91 1.60 -22.58
N PRO A 17 -8.60 1.49 -22.27
CA PRO A 17 -8.06 0.23 -21.83
C PRO A 17 -8.82 -0.18 -20.57
N ASP A 18 -9.31 -1.40 -20.62
CA ASP A 18 -10.01 -2.08 -19.54
C ASP A 18 -9.26 -1.85 -18.24
N SER A 19 -10.02 -1.32 -17.28
CA SER A 19 -9.70 -1.09 -15.88
C SER A 19 -8.36 -1.68 -15.44
N ALA A 20 -7.35 -0.82 -15.26
CA ALA A 20 -6.15 -1.21 -14.52
C ALA A 20 -6.64 -1.85 -13.22
N ALA A 21 -6.46 -3.17 -13.07
CA ALA A 21 -7.00 -3.92 -11.96
C ALA A 21 -6.61 -3.20 -10.68
N ARG A 22 -7.61 -2.67 -9.96
CA ARG A 22 -7.36 -2.01 -8.68
C ARG A 22 -6.65 -3.06 -7.82
N PRO A 23 -5.49 -2.76 -7.22
CA PRO A 23 -4.78 -3.72 -6.39
C PRO A 23 -5.78 -4.34 -5.41
N GLU A 24 -5.72 -5.66 -5.27
CA GLU A 24 -6.62 -6.39 -4.39
C GLU A 24 -6.61 -5.72 -3.02
N ARG A 25 -7.79 -5.34 -2.54
CA ARG A 25 -7.90 -4.74 -1.22
C ARG A 25 -7.66 -5.83 -0.19
N ILE A 26 -6.51 -5.79 0.48
CA ILE A 26 -6.32 -6.54 1.71
C ILE A 26 -7.35 -6.07 2.73
N ARG A 27 -7.96 -7.03 3.44
CA ARG A 27 -8.87 -6.76 4.55
C ARG A 27 -8.17 -7.14 5.82
N ILE A 28 -7.94 -6.16 6.68
CA ILE A 28 -7.28 -6.40 7.96
C ILE A 28 -8.35 -6.41 9.04
N ALA A 29 -8.44 -7.54 9.76
CA ALA A 29 -9.42 -7.70 10.83
C ALA A 29 -9.06 -6.83 12.05
N GLY A 30 -10.09 -6.46 12.83
CA GLY A 30 -9.91 -5.71 14.08
C GLY A 30 -9.88 -4.19 13.92
N LEU A 31 -9.42 -3.50 14.97
CA LEU A 31 -9.31 -2.05 15.01
C LEU A 31 -8.03 -1.60 14.30
N ARG A 32 -8.14 -0.56 13.46
CA ARG A 32 -7.05 -0.10 12.58
C ARG A 32 -5.80 0.34 13.32
N ASP A 33 -5.95 1.11 14.38
CA ASP A 33 -4.83 1.59 15.20
C ASP A 33 -4.16 0.45 15.99
N VAL A 34 -4.96 -0.54 16.41
CA VAL A 34 -4.46 -1.76 17.06
C VAL A 34 -3.68 -2.61 16.06
N ALA A 35 -4.18 -2.77 14.84
CA ALA A 35 -3.48 -3.49 13.77
C ALA A 35 -2.13 -2.85 13.44
N VAL A 36 -2.05 -1.51 13.36
CA VAL A 36 -0.78 -0.78 13.16
C VAL A 36 0.23 -1.07 14.28
N LYS A 37 -0.23 -1.16 15.54
CA LYS A 37 0.64 -1.50 16.68
C LYS A 37 1.13 -2.94 16.60
N ALA A 38 0.24 -3.90 16.34
CA ALA A 38 0.59 -5.31 16.22
C ALA A 38 1.55 -5.57 15.05
N TYR A 39 1.33 -4.91 13.91
CA TYR A 39 2.24 -4.96 12.78
C TYR A 39 3.64 -4.42 13.12
N CYS A 40 3.72 -3.30 13.86
CA CYS A 40 4.99 -2.76 14.33
C CYS A 40 5.73 -3.76 15.25
N GLU A 41 5.02 -4.40 16.18
CA GLU A 41 5.59 -5.43 17.06
C GLU A 41 6.10 -6.63 16.25
N TRP A 42 5.37 -7.04 15.20
CA TRP A 42 5.84 -8.08 14.29
C TRP A 42 7.10 -7.65 13.53
N GLN A 43 7.16 -6.44 12.97
CA GLN A 43 8.36 -5.91 12.32
C GLN A 43 9.57 -5.88 13.27
N GLU A 44 9.38 -5.45 14.51
CA GLU A 44 10.44 -5.45 15.53
C GLU A 44 10.96 -6.86 15.84
N SER A 45 10.11 -7.89 15.73
CA SER A 45 10.51 -9.29 15.93
C SER A 45 11.41 -9.83 14.81
N GLN A 46 11.42 -9.19 13.65
CA GLN A 46 12.24 -9.59 12.50
C GLN A 46 13.68 -9.06 12.57
N VAL A 47 14.02 -8.23 13.56
CA VAL A 47 15.33 -7.58 13.68
C VAL A 47 15.89 -7.64 15.11
N GLU A 48 17.20 -7.82 15.23
CA GLU A 48 17.90 -7.76 16.53
C GLU A 48 18.36 -6.34 16.89
N ASP A 49 18.72 -5.54 15.89
CA ASP A 49 19.25 -4.18 16.07
C ASP A 49 18.20 -3.21 16.65
N GLU A 50 18.46 -2.69 17.86
CA GLU A 50 17.57 -1.73 18.53
C GLU A 50 17.40 -0.42 17.76
N GLY A 51 18.41 -0.02 16.98
CA GLY A 51 18.31 1.13 16.09
C GLY A 51 17.29 0.90 14.97
N PHE A 52 17.19 -0.32 14.43
CA PHE A 52 16.18 -0.67 13.43
C PHE A 52 14.78 -0.78 14.06
N LYS A 53 14.66 -1.35 15.26
CA LYS A 53 13.39 -1.35 16.01
C LYS A 53 12.89 0.07 16.27
N ALA A 54 13.77 0.99 16.66
CA ALA A 54 13.41 2.38 16.86
C ALA A 54 12.89 3.05 15.57
N GLU A 55 13.44 2.71 14.40
CA GLU A 55 12.93 3.20 13.12
C GLU A 55 11.55 2.62 12.77
N PHE A 56 11.26 1.36 13.09
CA PHE A 56 9.92 0.79 12.94
C PHE A 56 8.89 1.48 13.84
N ARG A 57 9.25 1.74 15.11
CA ARG A 57 8.41 2.53 16.03
C ARG A 57 8.13 3.92 15.49
N LYS A 58 9.13 4.57 14.88
CA LYS A 58 8.94 5.87 14.20
C LYS A 58 7.94 5.75 13.04
N ALA A 59 8.06 4.73 12.19
CA ALA A 59 7.10 4.53 11.09
C ALA A 59 5.67 4.28 11.60
N ARG A 60 5.51 3.52 12.69
CA ARG A 60 4.24 3.36 13.40
C ARG A 60 3.70 4.69 13.91
N ASP A 61 4.53 5.49 14.56
CA ASP A 61 4.10 6.77 15.12
C ASP A 61 3.67 7.74 14.01
N VAL A 62 4.45 7.86 12.93
CA VAL A 62 4.08 8.63 11.73
C VAL A 62 2.74 8.16 11.15
N THR A 63 2.52 6.84 11.08
CA THR A 63 1.25 6.26 10.60
C THR A 63 0.07 6.75 11.45
N LEU A 64 0.17 6.60 12.77
CA LEU A 64 -0.90 6.94 13.70
C LEU A 64 -1.14 8.45 13.79
N GLU A 65 -0.09 9.26 13.80
CA GLU A 65 -0.18 10.73 13.85
C GLU A 65 -0.87 11.31 12.60
N ASN A 66 -0.68 10.67 11.44
CA ASN A 66 -1.33 11.05 10.19
C ASN A 66 -2.69 10.37 9.98
N GLY A 67 -3.17 9.57 10.95
CA GLY A 67 -4.45 8.87 10.88
C GLY A 67 -4.52 7.81 9.76
N LEU A 68 -3.37 7.28 9.34
CA LEU A 68 -3.28 6.22 8.34
C LEU A 68 -3.53 4.85 8.95
N ASP A 69 -4.07 3.94 8.14
CA ASP A 69 -4.17 2.52 8.44
C ASP A 69 -3.34 1.66 7.47
N LEU A 70 -3.13 0.38 7.81
CA LEU A 70 -2.33 -0.54 7.00
C LEU A 70 -2.94 -0.80 5.61
N GLU A 71 -4.27 -0.72 5.46
CA GLU A 71 -4.92 -0.88 4.15
C GLU A 71 -4.67 0.33 3.23
N GLN A 72 -4.52 1.53 3.80
CA GLN A 72 -4.13 2.73 3.08
C GLN A 72 -2.64 2.69 2.71
N ILE A 73 -1.76 2.36 3.65
CA ILE A 73 -0.33 2.24 3.37
C ILE A 73 -0.07 1.22 2.26
N HIS A 74 -0.71 0.04 2.36
CA HIS A 74 -0.60 -1.00 1.35
C HIS A 74 -1.13 -0.55 -0.02
N ARG A 75 -2.20 0.25 -0.05
CA ARG A 75 -2.74 0.77 -1.31
C ARG A 75 -1.83 1.80 -1.96
N ASP A 76 -1.28 2.70 -1.14
CA ASP A 76 -0.56 3.87 -1.63
C ASP A 76 0.88 3.52 -2.05
N GLN A 77 1.45 2.45 -1.50
CA GLN A 77 2.79 1.93 -1.84
C GLN A 77 3.87 3.02 -1.85
N ASP A 78 3.80 3.94 -0.89
CA ASP A 78 4.67 5.11 -0.81
C ASP A 78 5.65 5.05 0.36
N PRO A 79 6.82 4.41 0.20
CA PRO A 79 7.88 4.49 1.20
C PRO A 79 8.51 5.89 1.28
N GLY A 80 8.29 6.76 0.28
CA GLY A 80 8.74 8.15 0.24
C GLY A 80 8.21 8.96 1.40
N PHE A 81 6.91 8.85 1.65
CA PHE A 81 6.23 9.46 2.79
C PHE A 81 6.94 9.20 4.13
N PHE A 82 7.31 7.94 4.41
CA PHE A 82 8.03 7.60 5.65
C PHE A 82 9.46 8.14 5.67
N MET A 83 10.15 8.14 4.54
CA MET A 83 11.50 8.72 4.42
C MET A 83 11.50 10.23 4.68
N GLU A 84 10.52 10.94 4.15
CA GLU A 84 10.35 12.38 4.38
C GLU A 84 10.05 12.70 5.85
N ASN A 85 9.40 11.77 6.56
CA ASN A 85 9.19 11.82 8.01
C ASN A 85 10.36 11.24 8.82
N GLY A 86 11.53 11.07 8.21
CA GLY A 86 12.78 10.74 8.90
C GLY A 86 12.98 9.26 9.22
N VAL A 87 12.19 8.35 8.63
CA VAL A 87 12.43 6.90 8.70
C VAL A 87 13.56 6.52 7.74
N LYS A 88 14.49 5.67 8.18
CA LYS A 88 15.57 5.19 7.31
C LYS A 88 15.02 4.46 6.07
N ARG A 89 15.61 4.73 4.89
CA ARG A 89 15.18 4.19 3.58
C ARG A 89 14.88 2.69 3.56
N GLY A 90 15.74 1.87 4.18
CA GLY A 90 15.54 0.41 4.21
C GLY A 90 14.31 0.00 5.02
N ILE A 91 14.08 0.67 6.16
CA ILE A 91 12.95 0.43 7.06
C ILE A 91 11.66 0.93 6.43
N ALA A 92 11.67 2.13 5.83
CA ALA A 92 10.51 2.67 5.13
C ALA A 92 9.99 1.74 4.01
N ARG A 93 10.90 1.13 3.24
CA ARG A 93 10.53 0.13 2.21
C ARG A 93 9.88 -1.09 2.82
N ARG A 94 10.52 -1.70 3.82
CA ARG A 94 10.01 -2.90 4.51
C ARG A 94 8.66 -2.67 5.18
N PHE A 95 8.49 -1.52 5.81
CA PHE A 95 7.23 -1.15 6.47
C PHE A 95 6.04 -1.05 5.50
N VAL A 96 6.29 -0.76 4.22
CA VAL A 96 5.25 -0.73 3.18
C VAL A 96 5.08 -2.12 2.54
N ASP A 97 6.20 -2.74 2.16
CA ASP A 97 6.22 -3.98 1.36
C ASP A 97 5.73 -5.19 2.17
N ASP A 98 6.03 -5.27 3.47
CA ASP A 98 5.80 -6.49 4.25
C ASP A 98 4.37 -6.60 4.82
N ILE A 99 3.48 -5.63 4.52
CA ILE A 99 2.09 -5.65 5.03
C ILE A 99 1.36 -6.91 4.54
N ASP A 100 1.52 -7.29 3.27
CA ASP A 100 0.89 -8.49 2.70
C ASP A 100 1.33 -9.77 3.40
N GLU A 101 2.62 -9.87 3.72
CA GLU A 101 3.18 -11.01 4.42
C GLU A 101 2.61 -11.12 5.84
N TRP A 102 2.57 -10.00 6.58
CA TRP A 102 1.99 -10.00 7.91
C TRP A 102 0.52 -10.40 7.92
N VAL A 103 -0.29 -9.86 6.99
CA VAL A 103 -1.72 -10.19 6.88
C VAL A 103 -1.93 -11.68 6.61
N ARG A 104 -1.09 -12.27 5.74
CA ARG A 104 -1.13 -13.70 5.47
C ARG A 104 -0.84 -14.53 6.73
N LEU A 105 0.19 -14.16 7.49
CA LEU A 105 0.57 -14.86 8.72
C LEU A 105 -0.49 -14.74 9.82
N GLU A 106 -1.17 -13.60 9.93
CA GLU A 106 -2.26 -13.42 10.90
C GLU A 106 -3.51 -14.25 10.54
N ALA A 107 -3.78 -14.43 9.25
CA ALA A 107 -4.85 -15.33 8.80
C ALA A 107 -4.57 -16.79 9.19
N GLU A 108 -3.34 -17.25 9.02
CA GLU A 108 -2.91 -18.63 9.34
C GLU A 108 -2.95 -18.95 10.85
N LYS A 109 -2.86 -17.95 11.73
CA LYS A 109 -2.96 -18.13 13.19
C LYS A 109 -4.40 -18.26 13.71
N SER A 110 -5.37 -17.90 12.87
CA SER A 110 -6.79 -17.85 13.26
C SER A 110 -7.55 -19.14 12.88
N ASP A 111 -6.88 -20.09 12.21
CA ASP A 111 -7.37 -21.44 11.87
C ASP A 111 -6.89 -22.50 12.90
#